data_AF-A0A5P2BGS0-F1
#
_entry.id   AF-A0A5P2BGS0-F1
#
_cell.length_a   1.000
_cell.length_b   1.000
_cell.length_c   1.000
_cell.angle_alpha   90.00
_cell.angle_beta   90.00
_cell.angle_gamma   90.00
#
_symmetry.space_group_name_H-M   'P 1'
#
loop_
_entity.id
_entity.type
_entity.pdbx_description
1 polymer ?
#
loop_
_entity_poly.entity_id
_entity_poly.type
_entity_poly.pdbx_seq_one_letter_code
_entity_poly.pdbx_strand_id
1 'polypeptide(L)'
;MGRLAIPYLAHDGHPLTIRFRCLEDHDHRAYWHGKYNTLKDDPPRLYGVEAIHAAGDEIHVTEGELDAITLRRLGLHAVGVPGAALWQPRHRRMLAGFSRVWVWGDPDEAGAELVTRVCKSLRTARGVRLRDGDVTETYKAGGADALLSLIDEASKTK
;
A
#
# COMPACT_ATOMS: atom_id res chain seq x y z
N MET A 1 -10.49 -8.92 -23.49
CA MET A 1 -10.70 -8.06 -22.30
C MET A 1 -9.39 -7.38 -21.95
N GLY A 2 -9.41 -6.05 -21.79
CA GLY A 2 -8.23 -5.29 -21.36
C GLY A 2 -8.07 -5.34 -19.84
N ARG A 3 -6.83 -5.42 -19.37
CA ARG A 3 -6.49 -5.32 -17.94
C ARG A 3 -5.46 -4.22 -17.75
N LEU A 4 -5.51 -3.54 -16.62
CA LEU A 4 -4.41 -2.65 -16.21
C LEU A 4 -3.25 -3.52 -15.75
N ALA A 5 -2.11 -3.38 -16.42
CA ALA A 5 -0.88 -4.09 -16.07
C ALA A 5 -0.06 -3.23 -15.11
N ILE A 6 0.31 -3.80 -13.96
CA ILE A 6 0.97 -3.12 -12.85
C ILE A 6 2.31 -3.82 -12.60
N PRO A 7 3.42 -3.33 -13.20
CA PRO A 7 4.73 -3.95 -13.03
C PRO A 7 5.28 -3.66 -11.63
N TYR A 8 5.89 -4.67 -11.04
CA TYR A 8 6.68 -4.54 -9.82
C TYR A 8 8.14 -4.46 -10.24
N LEU A 9 8.78 -3.33 -9.96
CA LEU A 9 10.16 -3.07 -10.33
C LEU A 9 11.08 -3.33 -9.14
N ALA A 10 12.31 -3.73 -9.42
CA ALA A 10 13.40 -3.66 -8.47
C ALA A 10 13.86 -2.19 -8.29
N HIS A 11 14.73 -1.95 -7.31
CA HIS A 11 15.21 -0.59 -7.00
C HIS A 11 15.98 0.09 -8.14
N ASP A 12 16.53 -0.68 -9.08
CA ASP A 12 17.25 -0.23 -10.28
C ASP A 12 16.34 -0.16 -11.52
N GLY A 13 15.03 -0.43 -11.35
CA GLY A 13 14.02 -0.32 -12.40
C GLY A 13 13.81 -1.57 -13.24
N HIS A 14 14.53 -2.68 -13.02
CA HIS A 14 14.24 -3.90 -13.78
C HIS A 14 12.93 -4.57 -13.31
N PRO A 15 12.09 -5.11 -14.21
CA PRO A 15 10.84 -5.78 -13.80
C PRO A 15 11.10 -7.10 -13.07
N LEU A 16 10.39 -7.31 -11.95
CA LEU A 16 10.44 -8.53 -11.13
C LEU A 16 9.21 -9.43 -11.35
N THR A 17 8.04 -8.82 -11.43
CA THR A 17 6.74 -9.48 -11.65
C THR A 17 5.74 -8.46 -12.19
N ILE A 18 4.54 -8.91 -12.53
CA ILE A 18 3.45 -8.06 -12.97
C ILE A 18 2.13 -8.55 -12.39
N ARG A 19 1.31 -7.61 -11.91
CA ARG A 19 -0.07 -7.88 -11.51
C ARG A 19 -1.03 -7.24 -12.50
N PHE A 20 -2.23 -7.81 -12.59
CA PHE A 20 -3.26 -7.34 -13.50
C PHE A 20 -4.52 -6.98 -12.73
N ARG A 21 -4.98 -5.75 -12.89
CA ARG A 21 -6.26 -5.27 -12.35
C ARG A 21 -7.33 -5.34 -13.43
N CYS A 22 -8.46 -5.95 -13.11
CA CYS A 22 -9.67 -5.86 -13.92
C CYS A 22 -10.23 -4.43 -13.84
N LEU A 23 -10.65 -3.88 -14.97
CA LEU A 23 -11.24 -2.54 -15.06
C LEU A 23 -12.77 -2.57 -15.16
N GLU A 24 -13.34 -3.75 -15.35
CA GLU A 24 -14.79 -3.92 -15.47
C GLU A 24 -15.43 -4.03 -14.09
N ASP A 25 -16.63 -3.48 -13.97
CA ASP A 25 -17.48 -3.61 -12.78
C ASP A 25 -18.45 -4.78 -12.97
N HIS A 26 -18.06 -5.96 -12.47
CA HIS A 26 -18.86 -7.18 -12.56
C HIS A 26 -18.59 -8.13 -11.38
N ASP A 27 -19.36 -9.22 -11.28
CA ASP A 27 -19.04 -10.33 -10.37
C ASP A 27 -17.85 -11.13 -10.89
N HIS A 28 -16.68 -10.80 -10.38
CA HIS A 28 -15.40 -11.41 -10.73
C HIS A 28 -15.41 -12.95 -10.60
N ARG A 29 -16.18 -13.51 -9.64
CA ARG A 29 -16.31 -14.96 -9.49
C ARG A 29 -17.08 -15.59 -10.64
N ALA A 30 -18.15 -14.95 -11.11
CA ALA A 30 -18.93 -15.43 -12.25
C ALA A 30 -18.11 -15.45 -13.56
N TYR A 31 -17.10 -14.59 -13.67
CA TYR A 31 -16.19 -14.50 -14.82
C TYR A 31 -14.83 -15.20 -14.60
N TRP A 32 -14.69 -16.00 -13.54
CA TRP A 32 -13.52 -16.85 -13.25
C TRP A 32 -12.19 -16.09 -13.13
N HIS A 33 -12.19 -14.87 -12.59
CA HIS A 33 -10.95 -14.15 -12.30
C HIS A 33 -11.07 -13.24 -11.06
N GLY A 34 -9.95 -12.71 -10.55
CA GLY A 34 -9.96 -11.76 -9.44
C GLY A 34 -10.08 -10.31 -9.91
N LYS A 35 -10.43 -9.39 -8.99
CA LYS A 35 -10.26 -7.94 -9.18
C LYS A 35 -8.80 -7.59 -9.43
N TYR A 36 -7.91 -8.26 -8.69
CA TYR A 36 -6.48 -8.29 -8.91
C TYR A 36 -6.02 -9.72 -9.17
N ASN A 37 -5.12 -9.89 -10.13
CA ASN A 37 -4.61 -11.19 -10.55
C ASN A 37 -3.08 -11.13 -10.50
N THR A 38 -2.46 -12.19 -10.00
CA THR A 38 -1.01 -12.34 -9.95
C THR A 38 -0.56 -13.50 -10.83
N LEU A 39 0.73 -13.56 -11.14
CA LEU A 39 1.34 -14.74 -11.76
C LEU A 39 1.30 -15.91 -10.78
N LYS A 40 1.13 -17.12 -11.32
CA LYS A 40 1.16 -18.35 -10.52
C LYS A 40 2.51 -18.43 -9.78
N ASP A 41 2.45 -18.78 -8.50
CA ASP A 41 3.63 -18.96 -7.63
C ASP A 41 4.48 -17.69 -7.40
N ASP A 42 3.96 -16.50 -7.72
CA ASP A 42 4.67 -15.24 -7.46
C ASP A 42 4.83 -15.02 -5.95
N PRO A 43 6.07 -14.88 -5.43
CA PRO A 43 6.28 -14.65 -4.02
C PRO A 43 5.70 -13.28 -3.61
N PRO A 44 5.25 -13.14 -2.36
CA PRO A 44 4.77 -11.85 -1.88
C PRO A 44 5.85 -10.76 -1.97
N ARG A 45 5.55 -9.68 -2.65
CA ARG A 45 6.44 -8.54 -2.87
C ARG A 45 5.73 -7.26 -2.46
N LEU A 46 6.50 -6.30 -1.96
CA LEU A 46 6.02 -4.93 -1.85
C LEU A 46 6.02 -4.29 -3.23
N TYR A 47 4.95 -3.57 -3.54
CA TYR A 47 4.91 -2.68 -4.69
C TYR A 47 5.68 -1.39 -4.38
N GLY A 48 6.41 -0.85 -5.36
CA GLY A 48 7.05 0.46 -5.24
C GLY A 48 8.32 0.47 -4.37
N VAL A 49 9.09 -0.63 -4.33
CA VAL A 49 10.28 -0.75 -3.45
C VAL A 49 11.36 0.29 -3.71
N GLU A 50 11.39 0.91 -4.89
CA GLU A 50 12.24 2.07 -5.17
C GLU A 50 12.00 3.23 -4.18
N ALA A 51 10.80 3.36 -3.63
CA ALA A 51 10.47 4.35 -2.61
C ALA A 51 11.29 4.17 -1.34
N ILE A 52 11.67 2.93 -0.98
CA ILE A 52 12.51 2.64 0.19
C ILE A 52 13.92 3.22 0.02
N HIS A 53 14.43 3.24 -1.20
CA HIS A 53 15.78 3.75 -1.50
C HIS A 53 15.82 5.25 -1.73
N ALA A 54 14.69 5.84 -2.14
CA ALA A 54 14.55 7.28 -2.35
C ALA A 54 14.13 8.03 -1.09
N ALA A 55 13.46 7.35 -0.16
CA ALA A 55 13.01 7.94 1.09
C ALA A 55 14.17 8.34 2.00
N GLY A 56 13.98 9.44 2.74
CA GLY A 56 14.84 9.80 3.86
C GLY A 56 14.52 8.94 5.08
N ASP A 57 13.87 9.54 6.08
CA ASP A 57 13.62 8.89 7.38
C ASP A 57 12.13 8.57 7.63
N GLU A 58 11.28 8.81 6.64
CA GLU A 58 9.84 8.58 6.68
C GLU A 58 9.38 7.79 5.45
N ILE A 59 8.48 6.82 5.66
CA ILE A 59 7.87 6.03 4.58
C ILE A 59 6.41 5.70 4.90
N HIS A 60 5.62 5.45 3.84
CA HIS A 60 4.22 5.09 3.91
C HIS A 60 3.99 3.65 3.41
N VAL A 61 3.06 2.95 4.03
CA VAL A 61 2.68 1.56 3.73
C VAL A 61 1.18 1.53 3.49
N THR A 62 0.75 1.01 2.35
CA THR A 62 -0.67 0.91 1.95
C THR A 62 -1.07 -0.54 1.67
N GLU A 63 -2.37 -0.83 1.56
CA GLU A 63 -2.90 -2.17 1.18
C GLU A 63 -2.95 -2.45 -0.32
N GLY A 64 -2.83 -1.41 -1.14
CA GLY A 64 -2.94 -1.53 -2.59
C GLY A 64 -1.86 -0.78 -3.34
N GLU A 65 -1.60 -1.23 -4.58
CA GLU A 65 -0.71 -0.54 -5.51
C GLU A 65 -1.23 0.84 -5.88
N LEU A 66 -2.55 0.99 -6.05
CA LEU A 66 -3.14 2.28 -6.41
C LEU A 66 -3.04 3.30 -5.28
N ASP A 67 -3.17 2.87 -4.03
CA ASP A 67 -3.00 3.74 -2.87
C ASP A 67 -1.57 4.24 -2.76
N ALA A 68 -0.59 3.34 -2.95
CA ALA A 68 0.81 3.72 -3.00
C ALA A 68 1.09 4.71 -4.15
N ILE A 69 0.51 4.49 -5.34
CA ILE A 69 0.61 5.44 -6.47
C ILE A 69 0.00 6.79 -6.09
N THR A 70 -1.17 6.80 -5.46
CA THR A 70 -1.86 8.03 -5.03
C THR A 70 -1.01 8.83 -4.05
N LEU A 71 -0.45 8.20 -3.01
CA LEU A 71 0.45 8.89 -2.06
C LEU A 71 1.71 9.42 -2.76
N ARG A 72 2.30 8.62 -3.66
CA ARG A 72 3.50 9.03 -4.41
C ARG A 72 3.25 10.22 -5.34
N ARG A 73 2.03 10.35 -5.88
CA ARG A 73 1.64 11.55 -6.65
C ARG A 73 1.65 12.82 -5.79
N LEU A 74 1.54 12.70 -4.47
CA LEU A 74 1.64 13.80 -3.51
C LEU A 74 3.07 14.03 -3.00
N GLY A 75 4.06 13.31 -3.52
CA GLY A 75 5.45 13.39 -3.08
C GLY A 75 5.78 12.53 -1.85
N LEU A 76 4.83 11.72 -1.37
CA LEU A 76 5.05 10.82 -0.23
C LEU A 76 5.67 9.51 -0.71
N HIS A 77 6.77 9.08 -0.08
CA HIS A 77 7.39 7.81 -0.41
C HIS A 77 6.55 6.66 0.15
N ALA A 78 5.95 5.86 -0.73
CA ALA A 78 5.00 4.82 -0.34
C ALA A 78 5.27 3.47 -1.01
N VAL A 79 5.02 2.39 -0.25
CA VAL A 79 5.00 1.01 -0.74
C VAL A 79 3.63 0.37 -0.53
N GLY A 80 3.21 -0.48 -1.45
CA GLY A 80 1.96 -1.24 -1.35
C GLY A 80 2.21 -2.68 -0.91
N VAL A 81 1.56 -3.13 0.16
CA VAL A 81 1.53 -4.53 0.59
C VAL A 81 0.34 -5.19 -0.10
N PRO A 82 0.48 -6.36 -0.74
CA PRO A 82 -0.65 -7.05 -1.38
C PRO A 82 -1.57 -7.74 -0.34
N GLY A 83 -2.05 -6.99 0.66
CA GLY A 83 -2.90 -7.44 1.76
C GLY A 83 -2.14 -7.93 3.01
N ALA A 84 -2.78 -7.80 4.18
CA ALA A 84 -2.21 -8.12 5.49
C ALA A 84 -1.64 -9.55 5.59
N ALA A 85 -2.32 -10.53 4.99
CA ALA A 85 -1.92 -11.93 4.96
C ALA A 85 -0.55 -12.15 4.31
N LEU A 86 -0.17 -11.28 3.37
CA LEU A 86 1.08 -11.35 2.61
C LEU A 86 2.22 -10.56 3.26
N TRP A 87 2.00 -9.94 4.42
CA TRP A 87 3.06 -9.37 5.25
C TRP A 87 3.99 -10.44 5.79
N GLN A 88 5.30 -10.30 5.55
CA GLN A 88 6.31 -11.29 5.94
C GLN A 88 7.48 -10.63 6.68
N PRO A 89 8.24 -11.37 7.50
CA PRO A 89 9.36 -10.82 8.27
C PRO A 89 10.42 -10.06 7.45
N ARG A 90 10.62 -10.40 6.18
CA ARG A 90 11.54 -9.65 5.31
C ARG A 90 11.04 -8.23 5.01
N HIS A 91 9.73 -8.01 4.91
CA HIS A 91 9.16 -6.68 4.63
C HIS A 91 9.45 -5.74 5.80
N ARG A 92 9.31 -6.23 7.03
CA ARG A 92 9.76 -5.51 8.23
C ARG A 92 11.23 -5.09 8.14
N ARG A 93 12.13 -5.98 7.72
CA ARG A 93 13.58 -5.66 7.62
C ARG A 93 13.85 -4.52 6.66
N MET A 94 13.10 -4.44 5.55
CA MET A 94 13.24 -3.35 4.58
C MET A 94 12.81 -1.99 5.15
N LEU A 95 11.90 -1.98 6.14
CA LEU A 95 11.35 -0.75 6.72
C LEU A 95 11.96 -0.41 8.09
N ALA A 96 12.85 -1.25 8.62
CA ALA A 96 13.39 -1.10 9.97
C ALA A 96 14.34 0.10 10.13
N GLY A 97 14.81 0.68 9.02
CA GLY A 97 15.71 1.85 9.01
C GLY A 97 14.99 3.19 9.15
N PHE A 98 13.66 3.24 8.99
CA PHE A 98 12.90 4.50 9.07
C PHE A 98 12.50 4.83 10.49
N SER A 99 12.77 6.07 10.91
CA SER A 99 12.27 6.62 12.18
C SER A 99 10.76 6.78 12.20
N ARG A 100 10.10 6.80 11.04
CA ARG A 100 8.65 6.94 10.93
C ARG A 100 8.08 6.09 9.80
N VAL A 101 7.10 5.26 10.13
CA VAL A 101 6.38 4.42 9.16
C VAL A 101 4.88 4.67 9.30
N TRP A 102 4.26 5.28 8.29
CA TRP A 102 2.81 5.50 8.26
C TRP A 102 2.11 4.31 7.62
N VAL A 103 1.13 3.71 8.31
CA VAL A 103 0.40 2.55 7.81
C VAL A 103 -1.04 2.94 7.51
N TRP A 104 -1.40 2.91 6.24
CA TRP A 104 -2.73 3.23 5.74
C TRP A 104 -3.49 1.92 5.56
N GLY A 105 -4.29 1.57 6.55
CA GLY A 105 -5.24 0.47 6.46
C GLY A 105 -6.61 1.00 6.04
N ASP A 106 -7.24 0.30 5.11
CA ASP A 106 -8.60 0.54 4.67
C ASP A 106 -9.55 0.39 5.87
N PRO A 107 -10.74 1.04 5.85
CA PRO A 107 -11.69 1.01 6.96
C PRO A 107 -12.47 -0.32 7.04
N ASP A 108 -11.75 -1.45 6.99
CA ASP A 108 -12.27 -2.81 7.11
C ASP A 108 -11.40 -3.71 8.02
N GLU A 109 -11.76 -4.99 8.14
CA GLU A 109 -11.06 -5.95 9.00
C GLU A 109 -9.64 -6.27 8.48
N ALA A 110 -9.43 -6.33 7.16
CA ALA A 110 -8.15 -6.62 6.57
C ALA A 110 -7.16 -5.47 6.80
N GLY A 111 -7.62 -4.23 6.69
CA GLY A 111 -6.81 -3.05 6.98
C GLY A 111 -6.46 -2.90 8.43
N ALA A 112 -7.42 -3.17 9.33
CA ALA A 112 -7.14 -3.24 10.77
C ALA A 112 -6.07 -4.31 11.09
N GLU A 113 -6.11 -5.45 10.40
CA GLU A 113 -5.11 -6.50 10.54
C GLU A 113 -3.74 -6.04 10.02
N LEU A 114 -3.66 -5.39 8.86
CA LEU A 114 -2.40 -4.87 8.33
C LEU A 114 -1.77 -3.89 9.32
N VAL A 115 -2.52 -2.88 9.76
CA VAL A 115 -2.04 -1.87 10.72
C VAL A 115 -1.52 -2.56 11.97
N THR A 116 -2.27 -3.51 12.52
CA THR A 116 -1.85 -4.27 13.70
C THR A 116 -0.56 -5.05 13.47
N ARG A 117 -0.44 -5.78 12.36
CA ARG A 117 0.75 -6.57 12.03
C ARG A 117 1.98 -5.69 11.85
N VAL A 118 1.87 -4.59 11.12
CA VAL A 118 2.98 -3.68 10.86
C VAL A 118 3.41 -2.97 12.14
N CYS A 119 2.49 -2.40 12.91
CA CYS A 119 2.77 -1.71 14.18
C CYS A 119 3.35 -2.64 15.25
N LYS A 120 2.94 -3.92 15.31
CA LYS A 120 3.59 -4.91 16.18
C LYS A 120 5.02 -5.23 15.75
N SER A 121 5.33 -5.12 14.46
CA SER A 121 6.64 -5.45 13.90
C SER A 121 7.63 -4.29 13.92
N LEU A 122 7.14 -3.04 13.87
CA LEU A 122 7.96 -1.83 13.77
C LEU A 122 7.50 -0.82 14.83
N ARG A 123 8.36 -0.52 15.81
CA ARG A 123 8.06 0.45 16.87
C ARG A 123 7.86 1.88 16.35
N THR A 124 8.42 2.17 15.19
CA THR A 124 8.30 3.45 14.49
C THR A 124 7.04 3.55 13.63
N ALA A 125 6.26 2.46 13.53
CA ALA A 125 5.05 2.44 12.73
C ALA A 125 3.83 2.98 13.49
N ARG A 126 3.00 3.74 12.77
CA ARG A 126 1.76 4.35 13.25
C ARG A 126 0.67 4.20 12.20
N GLY A 127 -0.51 3.76 12.64
CA GLY A 127 -1.68 3.69 11.77
C GLY A 127 -2.24 5.07 11.44
N VAL A 128 -2.54 5.30 10.17
CA VAL A 128 -3.34 6.44 9.70
C VAL A 128 -4.77 5.96 9.53
N ARG A 129 -5.72 6.67 10.15
CA ARG A 129 -7.12 6.24 10.20
C ARG A 129 -7.91 6.81 9.02
N LEU A 130 -8.18 5.97 8.03
CA LEU A 130 -9.17 6.23 7.00
C LEU A 130 -10.60 6.09 7.57
N ARG A 131 -11.56 6.83 7.00
CA ARG A 131 -12.94 6.90 7.53
C ARG A 131 -13.96 6.34 6.55
N ASP A 132 -13.96 6.84 5.32
CA ASP A 132 -15.04 6.60 4.36
C ASP A 132 -14.64 5.69 3.20
N GLY A 133 -13.34 5.47 2.98
CA GLY A 133 -12.82 4.63 1.89
C GLY A 133 -11.30 4.47 1.95
N ASP A 134 -10.75 3.81 0.93
CA ASP A 134 -9.30 3.64 0.77
C ASP A 134 -8.58 5.01 0.54
N VAL A 135 -7.25 4.98 0.41
CA VAL A 135 -6.46 6.20 0.14
C VAL A 135 -6.90 6.86 -1.16
N THR A 136 -7.16 6.06 -2.20
CA THR A 136 -7.54 6.54 -3.52
C THR A 136 -8.94 7.18 -3.51
N GLU A 137 -9.89 6.62 -2.76
CA GLU A 137 -11.24 7.15 -2.56
C GLU A 137 -11.21 8.43 -1.74
N THR A 138 -10.42 8.47 -0.67
CA THR A 138 -10.23 9.67 0.16
C THR A 138 -9.64 10.82 -0.66
N TYR A 139 -8.66 10.53 -1.52
CA TYR A 139 -8.09 11.51 -2.43
C TYR A 139 -9.11 12.03 -3.46
N LYS A 140 -9.96 11.15 -4.02
CA LYS A 140 -10.99 11.57 -4.96
C LYS A 140 -12.05 12.47 -4.31
N ALA A 141 -12.36 12.24 -3.04
CA ALA A 141 -13.38 12.99 -2.32
C ALA A 141 -12.90 14.38 -1.88
N GLY A 142 -11.64 14.51 -1.42
CA GLY A 142 -11.16 15.75 -0.79
C GLY A 142 -9.76 16.20 -1.20
N GLY A 143 -9.16 15.58 -2.22
CA GLY A 143 -7.85 15.96 -2.74
C GLY A 143 -6.69 15.65 -1.79
N ALA A 144 -5.58 16.37 -1.98
CA ALA A 144 -4.36 16.18 -1.19
C ALA A 144 -4.59 16.50 0.30
N ASP A 145 -5.31 17.58 0.59
CA ASP A 145 -5.55 18.06 1.96
C ASP A 145 -6.28 17.01 2.82
N ALA A 146 -7.22 16.26 2.23
CA ALA A 146 -7.91 15.18 2.91
C ALA A 146 -6.96 14.07 3.38
N LEU A 147 -5.90 13.75 2.63
CA LEU A 147 -4.91 12.77 3.05
C LEU A 147 -3.88 13.37 4.01
N LEU A 148 -3.36 14.55 3.72
CA LEU A 148 -2.32 15.19 4.53
C LEU A 148 -2.80 15.50 5.96
N SER A 149 -4.05 15.94 6.12
CA SER A 149 -4.65 16.16 7.44
C SER A 149 -4.71 14.89 8.31
N LEU A 150 -4.89 13.70 7.71
CA LEU A 150 -4.90 12.45 8.45
C LEU A 150 -3.51 12.07 9.00
N ILE A 151 -2.44 12.43 8.29
CA ILE A 151 -1.05 12.26 8.78
C ILE A 151 -0.82 13.16 10.01
N ASP A 152 -1.32 14.41 9.96
CA ASP A 152 -1.22 15.35 11.06
C ASP A 152 -2.01 14.86 12.30
N GLU A 153 -3.20 14.31 12.10
CA GLU A 153 -3.99 13.67 13.16
C GLU A 153 -3.24 12.47 13.78
N ALA A 154 -2.69 11.59 12.94
CA ALA A 154 -1.96 10.41 13.39
C ALA A 154 -0.63 10.77 14.11
N SER A 155 -0.02 11.91 13.76
CA SER A 155 1.17 12.45 14.44
C SER A 155 0.91 12.92 15.86
N LYS A 156 -0.32 13.35 16.16
CA LYS A 156 -0.72 13.88 17.47
C LYS A 156 -1.15 12.79 18.46
N THR A 157 -1.42 11.58 17.97
CA THR A 157 -1.87 10.47 18.80
C THR A 157 -0.65 9.87 19.51
N LYS A 158 -0.66 9.84 20.84
CA LYS A 158 0.45 9.34 21.67
C LYS A 158 0.61 7.83 21.58
#